data_AF-A0A355AHM4-F1
#
_entry.id   AF-A0A355AHM4-F1
#
_cell.length_a   1.000
_cell.length_b   1.000
_cell.length_c   1.000
_cell.angle_alpha   90.00
_cell.angle_beta   90.00
_cell.angle_gamma   90.00
#
_symmetry.space_group_name_H-M   'P 1'
#
loop_
_entity.id
_entity.type
_entity.pdbx_description
1 polymer ?
#
loop_
_entity_poly.entity_id
_entity_poly.type
_entity_poly.pdbx_seq_one_letter_code
_entity_poly.pdbx_strand_id
1 'polypeptide(L)' 'SLGAVFLGAMTYIGNGPNFMVKAIAEGAGVRMPSFFGYLLYSGCVLIPVFFIVDYIFLP' A
#
# COMPACT_ATOMS: atom_id res chain seq x y z
N SER A 1 -11.24 11.07 6.51
CA SER A 1 -10.97 9.97 7.46
C SER A 1 -11.15 8.57 6.88
N LEU A 2 -12.28 8.20 6.25
CA LEU A 2 -12.48 6.82 5.75
C LEU A 2 -11.52 6.43 4.62
N GLY A 3 -11.32 7.29 3.62
CA GLY A 3 -10.39 7.01 2.51
C GLY A 3 -8.93 6.82 2.94
N ALA A 4 -8.49 7.51 4.00
CA ALA A 4 -7.14 7.33 4.58
C ALA A 4 -6.95 5.95 5.26
N VAL A 5 -8.04 5.37 5.77
CA VAL A 5 -8.06 4.03 6.38
C VAL A 5 -8.18 2.96 5.30
N PHE A 6 -9.13 3.09 4.37
CA PHE A 6 -9.37 2.10 3.32
C PHE A 6 -8.29 2.09 2.22
N LEU A 7 -7.68 3.24 1.92
CA LEU A 7 -6.64 3.37 0.89
C LEU A 7 -5.24 3.49 1.49
N GLY A 8 -5.10 3.33 2.81
CA GLY A 8 -3.82 3.44 3.51
C GLY A 8 -2.76 2.48 2.94
N ALA A 9 -3.14 1.24 2.65
CA ALA A 9 -2.24 0.23 2.07
C ALA A 9 -1.93 0.45 0.57
N MET A 10 -2.72 1.29 -0.12
CA MET A 10 -2.58 1.50 -1.56
C MET A 10 -1.54 2.54 -1.91
N THR A 11 -1.20 3.47 -1.00
CA THR A 11 -0.15 4.49 -1.19
C THR A 11 0.40 4.97 0.15
N TYR A 12 1.65 5.42 0.18
CA TYR A 12 2.23 6.05 1.37
C TYR A 12 1.67 7.46 1.67
N ILE A 13 0.85 8.02 0.78
CA ILE A 13 0.24 9.35 0.91
C ILE A 13 -1.06 9.31 1.74
N GLY A 14 -1.59 8.13 2.03
CA GLY A 14 -2.91 7.95 2.62
C GLY A 14 -3.01 8.29 4.11
N ASN A 15 -1.95 8.08 4.90
CA ASN A 15 -1.99 8.29 6.36
C ASN A 15 -0.62 8.65 6.97
N GLY A 16 -0.65 9.25 8.16
CA GLY A 16 0.55 9.70 8.89
C GLY A 16 1.62 8.62 9.11
N PRO A 17 1.25 7.40 9.58
CA PRO A 17 2.21 6.31 9.76
C PRO A 17 2.95 5.90 8.47
N ASN A 18 2.25 5.80 7.33
CA ASN A 18 2.91 5.40 6.07
C ASN A 18 3.81 6.51 5.53
N PHE A 19 3.46 7.77 5.74
CA PHE A 19 4.35 8.90 5.47
C PHE A 19 5.60 8.86 6.35
N MET A 20 5.48 8.48 7.62
CA MET A 20 6.61 8.32 8.52
C MET A 20 7.55 7.20 8.03
N VAL A 21 7.02 6.05 7.65
CA VAL A 21 7.82 4.94 7.10
C VAL A 21 8.52 5.35 5.79
N LYS A 22 7.81 6.07 4.91
CA LYS A 22 8.39 6.63 3.69
C LYS A 22 9.58 7.55 3.99
N ALA A 23 9.44 8.46 4.95
CA ALA A 23 10.50 9.39 5.33
C ALA A 23 11.73 8.68 5.91
N ILE A 24 11.53 7.62 6.72
CA ILE A 24 12.61 6.77 7.22
C ILE A 24 13.32 6.04 6.07
N ALA A 25 12.56 5.47 5.13
CA ALA A 25 13.10 4.75 3.97
C ALA A 25 13.93 5.68 3.05
N GLU A 26 13.41 6.89 2.77
CA GLU A 26 14.14 7.92 2.01
C GLU A 26 15.41 8.37 2.74
N GLY A 27 15.34 8.54 4.07
CA GLY A 27 16.50 8.86 4.92
C GLY A 27 17.55 7.74 4.95
N ALA A 28 17.15 6.48 4.78
CA ALA A 28 18.04 5.33 4.66
C ALA A 28 18.58 5.12 3.23
N GLY A 29 18.26 6.01 2.28
CA GLY A 29 18.72 5.93 0.89
C GLY A 29 17.92 4.96 0.01
N VAL A 30 16.78 4.45 0.50
CA VAL A 30 15.89 3.60 -0.29
C VAL A 30 15.08 4.47 -1.25
N ARG A 31 15.15 4.18 -2.55
CA ARG A 31 14.35 4.88 -3.57
C ARG A 31 12.90 4.45 -3.46
N MET A 32 12.07 5.34 -2.89
CA MET A 32 10.62 5.14 -2.86
C MET A 32 10.03 5.34 -4.27
N PRO A 33 9.10 4.47 -4.71
CA PRO A 33 8.42 4.63 -5.99
C PRO A 33 7.52 5.87 -5.97
N SER A 34 7.19 6.39 -7.15
CA SER A 34 6.21 7.47 -7.28
C SER A 34 4.82 7.03 -6.82
N PHE A 35 3.93 7.99 -6.55
CA PHE A 35 2.57 7.70 -6.07
C PHE A 35 1.83 6.67 -6.93
N PHE A 36 1.83 6.86 -8.26
CA PHE A 36 1.20 5.92 -9.19
C PHE A 36 1.96 4.59 -9.31
N GLY A 37 3.29 4.61 -9.17
CA GLY A 37 4.08 3.38 -9.14
C GLY A 37 3.75 2.52 -7.93
N TYR A 38 3.57 3.13 -6.76
CA TYR A 38 3.14 2.42 -5.55
C TYR A 38 1.71 1.89 -5.70
N LEU A 39 0.80 2.64 -6.33
CA LEU A 39 -0.57 2.20 -6.57
C LEU A 39 -0.62 0.93 -7.44
N LEU A 40 0.16 0.88 -8.52
CA LEU A 40 0.29 -0.29 -9.39
C LEU A 40 0.90 -1.48 -8.62
N TYR A 41 1.99 -1.24 -7.89
CA TYR A 41 2.64 -2.28 -7.07
C TYR A 41 1.66 -2.88 -6.04
N SER A 42 0.98 -2.04 -5.28
CA SER A 42 -0.02 -2.47 -4.30
C SER A 42 -1.17 -3.21 -4.97
N GLY A 43 -1.70 -2.74 -6.11
CA GLY A 43 -2.74 -3.44 -6.86
C GLY A 43 -2.30 -4.83 -7.33
N CYS A 44 -1.10 -4.94 -7.89
CA CYS A 44 -0.52 -6.21 -8.34
C CYS A 44 -0.32 -7.24 -7.22
N VAL A 45 -0.15 -6.81 -5.96
CA VAL A 45 0.02 -7.72 -4.82
C VAL A 45 -1.30 -7.98 -4.11
N LEU A 46 -2.06 -6.93 -3.81
CA LEU A 46 -3.28 -7.00 -3.00
C LEU A 46 -4.43 -7.69 -3.76
N ILE A 47 -4.57 -7.48 -5.07
CA ILE A 47 -5.65 -8.11 -5.85
C ILE A 47 -5.50 -9.63 -5.90
N PRO A 48 -4.33 -10.21 -6.25
CA PRO A 48 -4.15 -11.66 -6.20
C PRO A 48 -4.33 -12.25 -4.81
N VAL A 49 -3.77 -11.60 -3.78
CA VAL A 49 -3.93 -12.05 -2.39
C VAL A 49 -5.40 -12.03 -1.98
N PHE A 50 -6.14 -11.00 -2.36
CA PHE A 50 -7.58 -10.91 -2.11
C PHE A 50 -8.33 -12.08 -2.74
N PHE A 51 -8.10 -12.39 -4.02
CA PHE A 51 -8.74 -13.53 -4.69
C PHE A 51 -8.38 -14.88 -4.07
N ILE A 52 -7.13 -15.07 -3.63
CA ILE A 52 -6.70 -16.31 -2.98
C ILE A 52 -7.42 -16.48 -1.64
N VAL A 53 -7.47 -15.42 -0.83
CA VAL A 53 -8.15 -15.44 0.47
C VAL A 53 -9.65 -15.65 0.31
N ASP A 54 -10.28 -14.95 -0.62
CA ASP A 54 -11.70 -15.10 -0.96
C ASP A 54 -12.02 -16.56 -1.34
N TYR A 55 -11.25 -17.15 -2.26
CA TYR A 55 -11.45 -18.52 -2.70
C TYR A 55 -11.26 -19.58 -1.59
N ILE A 56 -10.35 -19.34 -0.63
CA ILE A 56 -10.05 -20.30 0.44
C ILE A 56 -11.06 -20.21 1.59
N PHE A 57 -11.49 -19.00 1.96
CA PHE A 57 -12.26 -18.75 3.18
C PHE A 57 -13.73 -18.44 2.94
N LEU A 58 -14.12 -18.02 1.73
CA LEU A 58 -15.50 -17.65 1.36
C LEU A 58 -16.06 -18.50 0.19
N PRO A 59 -15.97 -19.86 0.22
CA PRO A 59 -16.66 -20.70 -0.76
C PRO A 59 -18.19 -20.64 -0.64
#